data_AF-A0A0R3Q8D2-F1
#
_entry.id   AF-A0A0R3Q8D2-F1
#
_cell.length_a   1.000
_cell.length_b   1.000
_cell.length_c   1.000
_cell.angle_alpha   90.00
_cell.angle_beta   90.00
_cell.angle_gamma   90.00
#
_symmetry.space_group_name_H-M   'P 1'
#
loop_
_entity.id
_entity.type
_entity.pdbx_description
1 polymer ?
#
loop_
_entity_poly.entity_id
_entity_poly.type
_entity_poly.pdbx_seq_one_letter_code
_entity_poly.pdbx_strand_id
1 'polypeptide(L)'
;LIPKTKRFMKTPVTLLKENRFTPVANSFFYPLTAIDQHREYLDLTGRDSELLSRILFCMGHLIRCSGSSPCTVKMVSTLAYLLVPLRHNTNFAVRQAVLFCYASICVSLSKEVLLQFYSDELVDWLEYATKLAEADPSTECRQIAQMAAETIAIIISVND
;
A
#
# COMPACT_ATOMS: atom_id res chain seq x y z
N LEU A 1 -35.53 -32.64 -39.87
CA LEU A 1 -35.15 -32.12 -38.54
C LEU A 1 -33.64 -32.29 -38.37
N ILE A 2 -32.87 -31.22 -38.47
CA ILE A 2 -31.40 -31.26 -38.34
C ILE A 2 -31.06 -31.21 -36.84
N PRO A 3 -30.28 -32.15 -36.29
CA PRO A 3 -29.97 -32.15 -34.87
C PRO A 3 -28.98 -31.01 -34.56
N LYS A 4 -29.41 -30.04 -33.77
CA LYS A 4 -28.54 -28.96 -33.27
C LYS A 4 -27.53 -29.55 -32.27
N THR A 5 -26.27 -29.63 -32.66
CA THR A 5 -25.18 -30.05 -31.78
C THR A 5 -24.86 -28.91 -30.81
N LYS A 6 -25.03 -29.13 -29.49
CA LYS A 6 -24.62 -28.17 -28.46
C LYS A 6 -23.10 -28.11 -28.41
N ARG A 7 -22.54 -26.99 -28.87
CA ARG A 7 -21.10 -26.71 -28.81
C ARG A 7 -20.76 -26.28 -27.38
N PHE A 8 -20.20 -27.19 -26.58
CA PHE A 8 -19.59 -26.84 -25.30
C PHE A 8 -18.27 -26.11 -25.58
N MET A 9 -18.31 -24.77 -25.59
CA MET A 9 -17.08 -23.99 -25.51
C MET A 9 -16.45 -24.22 -24.14
N LYS A 10 -15.27 -24.85 -24.10
CA LYS A 10 -14.45 -24.84 -22.89
C LYS A 10 -14.04 -23.39 -22.64
N THR A 11 -14.45 -22.83 -21.51
CA THR A 11 -13.96 -21.53 -21.04
C THR A 11 -12.44 -21.57 -21.06
N PRO A 12 -11.74 -20.59 -21.69
CA PRO A 12 -10.30 -20.57 -21.67
C PRO A 12 -9.82 -20.52 -20.21
N VAL A 13 -9.06 -21.52 -19.82
CA VAL A 13 -8.42 -21.54 -18.50
C VAL A 13 -7.28 -20.54 -18.57
N THR A 14 -7.44 -19.39 -17.93
CA THR A 14 -6.35 -18.43 -17.76
C THR A 14 -5.28 -19.06 -16.88
N LEU A 15 -4.16 -19.45 -17.47
CA LEU A 15 -2.99 -19.93 -16.73
C LEU A 15 -2.47 -18.78 -15.86
N LEU A 16 -2.43 -19.01 -14.55
CA LEU A 16 -1.81 -18.08 -13.61
C LEU A 16 -0.33 -17.95 -13.96
N LYS A 17 0.12 -16.73 -14.27
CA LYS A 17 1.51 -16.43 -14.57
C LYS A 17 2.21 -15.99 -13.29
N GLU A 18 3.39 -16.57 -13.04
CA GLU A 18 4.22 -16.16 -11.93
C GLU A 18 4.64 -14.69 -12.02
N ASN A 19 4.69 -14.04 -10.87
CA ASN A 19 5.15 -12.68 -10.76
C ASN A 19 6.68 -12.62 -10.91
N ARG A 20 7.14 -12.01 -12.02
CA ARG A 20 8.57 -11.88 -12.33
C ARG A 20 9.34 -10.94 -11.40
N PHE A 21 8.63 -10.10 -10.64
CA PHE A 21 9.25 -9.17 -9.69
C PHE A 21 9.55 -9.83 -8.34
N THR A 22 8.77 -10.83 -7.93
CA THR A 22 8.91 -11.50 -6.62
C THR A 22 10.35 -11.93 -6.29
N PRO A 23 11.15 -12.52 -7.21
CA PRO A 23 12.52 -12.94 -6.90
C PRO A 23 13.47 -11.80 -6.52
N VAL A 24 13.19 -10.57 -6.95
CA VAL A 24 14.07 -9.40 -6.73
C VAL A 24 13.46 -8.37 -5.78
N ALA A 25 12.21 -8.54 -5.36
CA ALA A 25 11.44 -7.54 -4.61
C ALA A 25 12.18 -7.03 -3.37
N ASN A 26 12.72 -7.95 -2.55
CA ASN A 26 13.45 -7.61 -1.34
C ASN A 26 14.70 -6.76 -1.61
N SER A 27 15.42 -7.05 -2.69
CA SER A 27 16.66 -6.34 -3.06
C SER A 27 16.39 -4.89 -3.47
N PHE A 28 15.19 -4.58 -3.97
CA PHE A 28 14.77 -3.20 -4.26
C PHE A 28 14.16 -2.52 -3.04
N PHE A 29 13.44 -3.26 -2.19
CA PHE A 29 12.68 -2.68 -1.09
C PHE A 29 13.53 -2.34 0.13
N TYR A 30 14.33 -3.27 0.65
CA TYR A 30 15.03 -3.08 1.93
C TYR A 30 16.11 -2.00 1.93
N PRO A 31 16.82 -1.69 0.83
CA PRO A 31 17.69 -0.52 0.82
C PRO A 31 16.96 0.79 1.10
N LEU A 32 15.66 0.89 0.76
CA LEU A 32 14.85 2.09 0.97
C LEU A 32 14.34 2.24 2.41
N THR A 33 14.42 1.20 3.25
CA THR A 33 14.01 1.29 4.66
C THR A 33 15.03 2.02 5.52
N ALA A 34 16.22 2.29 4.99
CA ALA A 34 17.33 2.97 5.65
C ALA A 34 17.14 4.50 5.75
N ILE A 35 15.92 4.98 6.03
CA ILE A 35 15.58 6.41 6.00
C ILE A 35 16.37 7.24 7.03
N ASP A 36 16.83 6.59 8.09
CA ASP A 36 17.56 7.23 9.20
C ASP A 36 19.08 7.07 9.06
N GLN A 37 19.55 6.40 8.02
CA GLN A 37 20.98 6.30 7.76
C GLN A 37 21.49 7.62 7.18
N HIS A 38 22.72 8.00 7.53
CA HIS A 38 23.41 9.17 7.00
C HIS A 38 22.75 10.54 7.29
N ARG A 39 22.06 10.67 8.44
CA ARG A 39 21.45 11.93 8.91
C ARG A 39 22.39 13.14 8.97
N GLU A 40 23.71 12.92 9.02
CA GLU A 40 24.72 13.98 8.94
C GLU A 40 24.67 14.77 7.62
N TYR A 41 24.31 14.10 6.52
CA TYR A 41 24.30 14.68 5.17
C TYR A 41 22.90 14.70 4.55
N LEU A 42 22.00 13.84 5.00
CA LEU A 42 20.66 13.66 4.45
C LEU A 42 19.60 13.66 5.56
N ASP A 43 18.81 14.72 5.65
CA ASP A 43 17.77 14.91 6.67
C ASP A 43 16.38 14.65 6.08
N LEU A 44 16.09 13.38 5.80
CA LEU A 44 14.82 12.95 5.17
C LEU A 44 13.58 13.31 5.99
N THR A 45 13.68 13.36 7.32
CA THR A 45 12.53 13.67 8.18
C THR A 45 12.29 15.17 8.32
N GLY A 46 13.29 16.00 8.03
CA GLY A 46 13.21 17.46 8.09
C GLY A 46 13.36 18.09 6.71
N ARG A 47 14.56 18.62 6.44
CA ARG A 47 14.83 19.46 5.26
C ARG A 47 14.63 18.73 3.92
N ASP A 48 14.87 17.43 3.88
CA ASP A 48 14.80 16.59 2.67
C ASP A 48 13.49 15.77 2.61
N SER A 49 12.44 16.21 3.31
CA SER A 49 11.13 15.53 3.37
C SER A 49 10.43 15.36 2.02
N GLU A 50 10.70 16.22 1.04
CA GLU A 50 10.19 16.02 -0.32
C GLU A 50 10.80 14.76 -0.95
N LEU A 51 12.10 14.50 -0.76
CA LEU A 51 12.75 13.27 -1.23
C LEU A 51 12.20 12.05 -0.48
N LEU A 52 11.97 12.17 0.83
CA LEU A 52 11.31 11.12 1.60
C LEU A 52 9.96 10.74 1.00
N SER A 53 9.14 11.71 0.59
CA SER A 53 7.86 11.41 -0.06
C SER A 53 8.02 10.55 -1.32
N ARG A 54 9.03 10.85 -2.16
CA ARG A 54 9.33 10.07 -3.38
C ARG A 54 9.79 8.66 -3.06
N ILE A 55 10.59 8.49 -2.02
CA ILE A 55 11.03 7.18 -1.52
C ILE A 55 9.82 6.36 -1.07
N LEU A 56 8.92 6.95 -0.29
CA LEU A 56 7.70 6.29 0.18
C LEU A 56 6.78 5.87 -0.98
N PHE A 57 6.55 6.76 -1.97
CA PHE A 57 5.80 6.39 -3.18
C PHE A 57 6.45 5.20 -3.90
N CYS A 58 7.79 5.21 -4.04
CA CYS A 58 8.51 4.09 -4.63
C CYS A 58 8.26 2.79 -3.84
N MET A 59 8.39 2.81 -2.52
CA MET A 59 8.13 1.66 -1.66
C MET A 59 6.69 1.14 -1.82
N GLY A 60 5.69 2.03 -1.86
CA GLY A 60 4.30 1.65 -2.13
C GLY A 60 4.11 0.98 -3.50
N HIS A 61 4.79 1.47 -4.53
CA HIS A 61 4.82 0.81 -5.84
C HIS A 61 5.49 -0.58 -5.77
N LEU A 62 6.59 -0.74 -5.03
CA LEU A 62 7.25 -2.03 -4.88
C LEU A 62 6.33 -3.07 -4.22
N ILE A 63 5.54 -2.67 -3.21
CA ILE A 63 4.51 -3.53 -2.60
C ILE A 63 3.46 -3.98 -3.63
N ARG A 64 2.98 -3.04 -4.46
CA ARG A 64 2.03 -3.37 -5.54
C ARG A 64 2.64 -4.31 -6.58
N CYS A 65 3.91 -4.09 -6.92
CA CYS A 65 4.64 -4.93 -7.85
C CYS A 65 4.90 -6.34 -7.31
N SER A 66 5.06 -6.52 -6.00
CA SER A 66 5.26 -7.85 -5.39
C SER A 66 3.95 -8.64 -5.26
N GLY A 67 2.80 -7.97 -5.23
CA GLY A 67 1.47 -8.58 -5.16
C GLY A 67 1.30 -9.47 -3.93
N SER A 68 0.43 -10.48 -3.99
CA SER A 68 0.16 -11.38 -2.85
C SER A 68 1.21 -12.49 -2.66
N SER A 69 2.49 -12.18 -2.85
CA SER A 69 3.60 -13.13 -2.63
C SER A 69 3.99 -13.26 -1.15
N PRO A 70 4.57 -14.39 -0.69
CA PRO A 70 4.95 -14.55 0.71
C PRO A 70 5.95 -13.50 1.23
N CYS A 71 6.83 -12.96 0.37
CA CYS A 71 7.76 -11.91 0.80
C CYS A 71 7.06 -10.56 1.04
N THR A 72 5.93 -10.31 0.36
CA THR A 72 5.18 -9.06 0.48
C THR A 72 4.72 -8.83 1.92
N VAL A 73 4.29 -9.85 2.64
CA VAL A 73 3.83 -9.71 4.04
C VAL A 73 4.94 -9.10 4.92
N LYS A 74 6.18 -9.57 4.79
CA LYS A 74 7.32 -9.01 5.54
C LYS A 74 7.66 -7.58 5.13
N MET A 75 7.59 -7.29 3.82
CA MET A 75 7.79 -5.93 3.30
C MET A 75 6.72 -4.97 3.83
N VAL A 76 5.45 -5.41 3.86
CA VAL A 76 4.32 -4.65 4.39
C VAL A 76 4.50 -4.37 5.88
N SER A 77 4.85 -5.37 6.70
CA SER A 77 5.09 -5.14 8.13
C SER A 77 6.22 -4.14 8.37
N THR A 78 7.28 -4.21 7.57
CA THR A 78 8.40 -3.26 7.64
C THR A 78 7.96 -1.85 7.26
N LEU A 79 7.18 -1.72 6.17
CA LEU A 79 6.65 -0.43 5.72
C LEU A 79 5.67 0.15 6.75
N ALA A 80 4.72 -0.63 7.23
CA ALA A 80 3.73 -0.20 8.21
C ALA A 80 4.39 0.39 9.46
N TYR A 81 5.43 -0.28 9.99
CA TYR A 81 6.22 0.21 11.11
C TYR A 81 6.91 1.54 10.79
N LEU A 82 7.52 1.65 9.61
CA LEU A 82 8.21 2.85 9.14
C LEU A 82 7.28 4.07 9.01
N LEU A 83 6.02 3.85 8.62
CA LEU A 83 5.05 4.90 8.34
C LEU A 83 4.49 5.56 9.60
N VAL A 84 4.42 4.85 10.74
CA VAL A 84 3.83 5.35 12.00
C VAL A 84 4.39 6.73 12.40
N PRO A 85 5.71 6.93 12.55
CA PRO A 85 6.25 8.23 12.95
C PRO A 85 6.07 9.31 11.87
N LEU A 86 5.84 8.94 10.61
CA LEU A 86 5.74 9.87 9.49
C LEU A 86 4.33 10.48 9.33
N ARG A 87 3.33 9.94 10.03
CA ARG A 87 1.93 10.42 10.01
C ARG A 87 1.78 11.89 10.38
N HIS A 88 2.66 12.39 11.25
CA HIS A 88 2.63 13.75 11.79
C HIS A 88 3.58 14.71 11.07
N ASN A 89 4.14 14.32 9.92
CA ASN A 89 5.06 15.17 9.19
C ASN A 89 4.36 16.46 8.71
N THR A 90 5.04 17.59 8.85
CA THR A 90 4.50 18.90 8.45
C THR A 90 4.38 19.04 6.94
N ASN A 91 5.23 18.35 6.17
CA ASN A 91 5.16 18.31 4.72
C ASN A 91 3.99 17.44 4.24
N PHE A 92 3.04 18.07 3.52
CA PHE A 92 1.85 17.38 3.00
C PHE A 92 2.21 16.25 2.02
N ALA A 93 3.32 16.37 1.27
CA ALA A 93 3.75 15.34 0.33
C ALA A 93 4.10 14.02 1.06
N VAL A 94 4.68 14.11 2.26
CA VAL A 94 4.95 12.93 3.10
C VAL A 94 3.64 12.29 3.56
N ARG A 95 2.68 13.09 4.04
CA ARG A 95 1.36 12.59 4.46
C ARG A 95 0.61 11.92 3.31
N GLN A 96 0.66 12.50 2.12
CA GLN A 96 0.13 11.88 0.89
C GLN A 96 0.79 10.54 0.57
N ALA A 97 2.13 10.48 0.67
CA ALA A 97 2.86 9.24 0.41
C ALA A 97 2.54 8.15 1.45
N VAL A 98 2.34 8.52 2.71
CA VAL A 98 1.88 7.61 3.77
C VAL A 98 0.51 7.01 3.42
N LEU A 99 -0.47 7.86 3.06
CA LEU A 99 -1.81 7.43 2.66
C LEU A 99 -1.76 6.51 1.42
N PHE A 100 -0.94 6.86 0.44
CA PHE A 100 -0.71 6.04 -0.74
C PHE A 100 -0.13 4.66 -0.38
N CYS A 101 0.78 4.60 0.59
CA CYS A 101 1.33 3.33 1.06
C CYS A 101 0.26 2.45 1.72
N TYR A 102 -0.60 3.02 2.59
CA TYR A 102 -1.71 2.26 3.18
C TYR A 102 -2.65 1.71 2.12
N ALA A 103 -3.06 2.54 1.15
CA ALA A 103 -3.88 2.08 0.02
C ALA A 103 -3.16 1.00 -0.80
N SER A 104 -1.85 1.16 -1.03
CA SER A 104 -1.03 0.18 -1.76
C SER A 104 -0.95 -1.17 -1.04
N ILE A 105 -0.83 -1.18 0.29
CA ILE A 105 -0.87 -2.40 1.09
C ILE A 105 -2.23 -3.08 0.93
N CYS A 106 -3.30 -2.31 1.11
CA CYS A 106 -4.69 -2.78 1.04
C CYS A 106 -5.05 -3.45 -0.30
N VAL A 107 -4.54 -2.94 -1.42
CA VAL A 107 -4.81 -3.53 -2.74
C VAL A 107 -3.87 -4.67 -3.14
N SER A 108 -2.77 -4.87 -2.40
CA SER A 108 -1.74 -5.86 -2.77
C SER A 108 -1.89 -7.19 -2.05
N LEU A 109 -2.46 -7.17 -0.85
CA LEU A 109 -2.72 -8.36 -0.04
C LEU A 109 -4.19 -8.76 -0.15
N SER A 110 -4.47 -10.06 0.07
CA SER A 110 -5.86 -10.50 0.16
C SER A 110 -6.52 -9.98 1.44
N LYS A 111 -7.85 -9.87 1.43
CA LYS A 111 -8.63 -9.44 2.60
C LYS A 111 -8.35 -10.32 3.82
N GLU A 112 -8.23 -11.63 3.63
CA GLU A 112 -7.98 -12.60 4.70
C GLU A 112 -6.64 -12.33 5.38
N VAL A 113 -5.59 -12.07 4.59
CA VAL A 113 -4.26 -11.72 5.12
C VAL A 113 -4.33 -10.39 5.88
N LEU A 114 -5.01 -9.39 5.33
CA LEU A 114 -5.15 -8.07 5.95
C LEU A 114 -5.86 -8.15 7.31
N LEU A 115 -7.00 -8.85 7.38
CA LEU A 115 -7.75 -9.01 8.61
C LEU A 115 -7.04 -9.92 9.63
N GLN A 116 -6.28 -10.92 9.18
CA GLN A 116 -5.57 -11.83 10.08
C GLN A 116 -4.35 -11.17 10.74
N PHE A 117 -3.61 -10.35 9.99
CA PHE A 117 -2.30 -9.86 10.45
C PHE A 117 -2.26 -8.37 10.76
N TYR A 118 -3.24 -7.58 10.31
CA TYR A 118 -3.21 -6.12 10.35
C TYR A 118 -4.54 -5.51 10.79
N SER A 119 -5.40 -6.24 11.52
CA SER A 119 -6.74 -5.74 11.88
C SER A 119 -6.70 -4.44 12.68
N ASP A 120 -5.79 -4.35 13.63
CA ASP A 120 -5.65 -3.20 14.53
C ASP A 120 -5.06 -2.02 13.74
N GLU A 121 -4.04 -2.29 12.91
CA GLU A 121 -3.44 -1.31 12.03
C GLU A 121 -4.45 -0.77 11.01
N LEU A 122 -5.36 -1.58 10.47
CA LEU A 122 -6.40 -1.11 9.54
C LEU A 122 -7.33 -0.09 10.19
N VAL A 123 -7.70 -0.29 11.45
CA VAL A 123 -8.51 0.67 12.22
C VAL A 123 -7.74 1.98 12.39
N ASP A 124 -6.47 1.91 12.80
CA ASP A 124 -5.59 3.08 12.93
C ASP A 124 -5.39 3.83 11.60
N TRP A 125 -5.22 3.10 10.51
CA TRP A 125 -5.03 3.68 9.18
C TRP A 125 -6.31 4.35 8.68
N LEU A 126 -7.47 3.73 8.94
CA LEU A 126 -8.77 4.31 8.62
C LEU A 126 -9.01 5.59 9.41
N GLU A 127 -8.75 5.58 10.72
CA GLU A 127 -8.90 6.77 11.58
C GLU A 127 -7.98 7.90 11.08
N TYR A 128 -6.72 7.59 10.77
CA TYR A 128 -5.78 8.56 10.22
C TYR A 128 -6.24 9.13 8.88
N ALA A 129 -6.65 8.27 7.94
CA ALA A 129 -7.11 8.70 6.62
C ALA A 129 -8.38 9.57 6.72
N THR A 130 -9.32 9.21 7.58
CA THR A 130 -10.56 9.98 7.79
C THR A 130 -10.26 11.37 8.33
N LYS A 131 -9.42 11.47 9.37
CA LYS A 131 -8.99 12.76 9.94
C LYS A 131 -8.34 13.68 8.91
N LEU A 132 -7.48 13.13 8.04
CA LEU A 132 -6.84 13.92 7.00
C LEU A 132 -7.82 14.30 5.89
N ALA A 133 -8.77 13.44 5.51
CA ALA A 133 -9.78 13.75 4.50
C ALA A 133 -10.63 14.96 4.90
N GLU A 134 -10.91 15.11 6.19
CA GLU A 134 -11.72 16.21 6.73
C GLU A 134 -10.93 17.52 6.91
N ALA A 135 -9.71 17.43 7.43
CA ALA A 135 -9.04 18.58 8.03
C ALA A 135 -7.65 18.91 7.48
N ASP A 136 -7.08 18.10 6.57
CA ASP A 136 -5.75 18.42 6.03
C ASP A 136 -5.76 19.77 5.28
N PRO A 137 -4.78 20.67 5.48
CA PRO A 137 -4.72 21.93 4.75
C PRO A 137 -4.61 21.77 3.23
N SER A 138 -3.91 20.73 2.74
CA SER A 138 -3.75 20.46 1.31
C SER A 138 -4.97 19.74 0.75
N THR A 139 -5.55 20.31 -0.31
CA THR A 139 -6.68 19.71 -1.03
C THR A 139 -6.31 18.37 -1.66
N GLU A 140 -5.10 18.27 -2.21
CA GLU A 140 -4.58 17.06 -2.82
C GLU A 140 -4.38 15.96 -1.75
N CYS A 141 -3.99 16.35 -0.53
CA CYS A 141 -3.89 15.41 0.58
C CYS A 141 -5.26 14.91 1.03
N ARG A 142 -6.26 15.81 1.14
CA ARG A 142 -7.65 15.41 1.44
C ARG A 142 -8.22 14.43 0.41
N GLN A 143 -7.94 14.65 -0.88
CA GLN A 143 -8.40 13.76 -1.96
C GLN A 143 -7.82 12.34 -1.84
N ILE A 144 -6.50 12.21 -1.65
CA ILE A 144 -5.86 10.90 -1.47
C ILE A 144 -6.34 10.24 -0.17
N ALA A 145 -6.54 11.03 0.89
CA ALA A 145 -7.02 10.55 2.17
C ALA A 145 -8.42 9.93 2.05
N GLN A 146 -9.32 10.58 1.31
CA GLN A 146 -10.66 10.06 1.02
C GLN A 146 -10.59 8.70 0.30
N MET A 147 -9.77 8.61 -0.76
CA MET A 147 -9.59 7.35 -1.51
C MET A 147 -9.00 6.23 -0.65
N ALA A 148 -8.03 6.56 0.21
CA ALA A 148 -7.42 5.61 1.13
C ALA A 148 -8.43 5.13 2.18
N ALA A 149 -9.19 6.04 2.78
CA ALA A 149 -10.24 5.72 3.76
C ALA A 149 -11.30 4.78 3.16
N GLU A 150 -11.78 5.08 1.95
CA GLU A 150 -12.74 4.23 1.23
C GLU A 150 -12.16 2.82 0.97
N THR A 151 -10.91 2.75 0.51
CA THR A 151 -10.23 1.48 0.25
C THR A 151 -10.11 0.62 1.52
N ILE A 152 -9.75 1.25 2.64
CA ILE A 152 -9.60 0.56 3.94
C ILE A 152 -10.98 0.15 4.50
N ALA A 153 -11.99 1.02 4.40
CA ALA A 153 -13.33 0.73 4.88
C ALA A 153 -13.97 -0.48 4.17
N ILE A 154 -13.73 -0.64 2.86
CA ILE A 154 -14.19 -1.82 2.10
C ILE A 154 -13.61 -3.12 2.66
N ILE A 155 -12.36 -3.10 3.14
CA ILE A 155 -11.71 -4.29 3.74
C ILE A 155 -12.36 -4.63 5.09
N ILE A 156 -12.63 -3.62 5.91
CA ILE A 156 -13.19 -3.80 7.26
C ILE A 156 -14.67 -4.22 7.22
N SER A 157 -15.48 -3.60 6.35
CA SER A 157 -16.95 -3.70 6.34
C SER A 157 -17.53 -5.04 5.87
N VAL A 158 -16.75 -5.92 5.24
CA VAL A 158 -17.27 -7.23 4.74
C VAL A 158 -17.17 -8.32 5.82
N ASN A 159 -17.23 -7.96 7.09
CA ASN A 159 -17.25 -8.91 8.22
C ASN A 159 -18.65 -9.08 8.84
N ASP A 160 -19.68 -8.50 8.25
CA ASP A 160 -21.10 -8.70 8.60
C ASP A 160 -21.79 -9.69 7.64
#